data_AF-A0A816GSU0-F1
#
_entry.id   AF-A0A816GSU0-F1
#
_cell.length_a   1.000
_cell.length_b   1.000
_cell.length_c   1.000
_cell.angle_alpha   90.00
_cell.angle_beta   90.00
_cell.angle_gamma   90.00
#
_symmetry.space_group_name_H-M   'P 1'
#
loop_
_entity.id
_entity.type
_entity.pdbx_description
1 polymer ?
#
loop_
_entity_poly.entity_id
_entity_poly.type
_entity_poly.pdbx_seq_one_letter_code
_entity_poly.pdbx_strand_id
1 'polypeptide(L)'
;MAGNYDNEQQRMIDRIRCIAFREDRDAGATFINRQWVAEKVHRITRFVTECQDTLLSASGKQRKSCSVVAKEIAEKHGEYLTPRTISDYRHREGLKPFHVISKPLKTETHILDRLWLCDWLKDWVKEDFLHLAPSDGFYVWTVLRPNYQNDRIWPRSIEDIEQDDRYREMVRHQAYIGIFVMFTCKRLLWVIKDKGESWTGEYFRGVILTQNVFPFLNNEENVIDLDEVT
;
A
#
# COMPACT_ATOMS: atom_id res chain seq x y z
N MET A 1 8.48 -41.59 -22.52
CA MET A 1 7.39 -41.22 -23.44
C MET A 1 6.48 -40.25 -22.73
N ALA A 2 6.69 -38.94 -22.91
CA ALA A 2 5.81 -37.91 -22.35
C ALA A 2 4.57 -37.83 -23.24
N GLY A 3 3.41 -38.22 -22.70
CA GLY A 3 2.15 -38.21 -23.42
C GLY A 3 1.77 -36.79 -23.85
N ASN A 4 1.15 -36.69 -25.03
CA ASN A 4 0.71 -35.48 -25.70
C ASN A 4 -0.51 -34.84 -24.99
N TYR A 5 -0.35 -34.45 -23.73
CA TYR A 5 -1.43 -33.97 -22.85
C TYR A 5 -1.85 -32.50 -23.05
N ASP A 6 -1.21 -31.77 -23.97
CA ASP A 6 -1.39 -30.31 -24.07
C ASP A 6 -1.99 -29.83 -25.40
N ASN A 7 -3.10 -30.44 -25.83
CA ASN A 7 -3.89 -29.88 -26.93
C ASN A 7 -5.03 -28.99 -26.40
N GLU A 8 -5.40 -27.98 -27.19
CA GLU A 8 -6.40 -26.97 -26.80
C GLU A 8 -7.80 -27.58 -26.53
N GLN A 9 -8.13 -28.66 -27.24
CA GLN A 9 -9.35 -29.41 -27.06
C GLN A 9 -9.43 -30.04 -25.65
N GLN A 10 -8.33 -30.61 -25.16
CA GLN A 10 -8.24 -31.16 -23.81
C GLN A 10 -8.38 -30.06 -22.75
N ARG A 11 -7.75 -28.90 -22.95
CA ARG A 11 -7.90 -27.73 -22.06
C ARG A 11 -9.35 -27.23 -22.01
N MET A 12 -10.07 -27.26 -23.13
CA MET A 12 -11.47 -26.85 -23.19
C MET A 12 -12.39 -27.85 -22.46
N ILE A 13 -12.14 -29.15 -22.64
CA ILE A 13 -12.84 -30.22 -21.91
C ILE A 13 -12.62 -30.08 -20.40
N ASP A 14 -11.38 -29.81 -19.97
CA ASP A 14 -11.05 -29.65 -18.55
C ASP A 14 -11.70 -28.41 -17.95
N ARG A 15 -11.82 -27.31 -18.70
CA ARG A 15 -12.56 -26.11 -18.27
C ARG A 15 -14.06 -26.38 -18.09
N ILE A 16 -14.70 -27.06 -19.04
CA ILE A 16 -16.13 -27.42 -18.97
C ILE A 16 -16.37 -28.32 -17.76
N ARG A 17 -15.51 -29.32 -17.54
CA ARG A 17 -15.55 -30.19 -16.36
C ARG A 17 -15.41 -29.40 -15.06
N CYS A 18 -14.43 -28.51 -14.96
CA CYS A 18 -14.26 -27.66 -13.78
C CYS A 18 -15.48 -26.77 -13.49
N ILE A 19 -16.17 -26.26 -14.52
CA ILE A 19 -17.39 -25.46 -14.35
C ILE A 19 -18.54 -26.33 -13.83
N ALA A 20 -18.79 -27.49 -14.44
CA ALA A 20 -19.82 -28.42 -13.99
C ALA A 20 -19.59 -28.89 -12.55
N PHE A 21 -18.33 -29.21 -12.20
CA PHE A 21 -17.98 -29.64 -10.85
C PHE A 21 -18.11 -28.52 -9.81
N ARG A 22 -17.93 -27.26 -10.20
CA ARG A 22 -18.20 -26.12 -9.33
C ARG A 22 -19.69 -26.03 -9.01
N GLU A 23 -20.55 -26.17 -10.02
CA GLU A 23 -22.00 -26.11 -9.86
C GLU A 23 -22.52 -27.25 -8.98
N ASP A 24 -22.06 -28.49 -9.22
CA ASP A 24 -22.44 -29.64 -8.40
C ASP A 24 -22.01 -29.50 -6.93
N ARG A 25 -20.77 -29.02 -6.70
CA ARG A 25 -20.28 -28.77 -5.34
C ARG A 25 -21.08 -27.68 -4.64
N ASP A 26 -21.35 -26.58 -5.32
CA ASP A 26 -22.09 -25.45 -4.75
C ASP A 26 -23.57 -25.82 -4.52
N ALA A 27 -24.09 -26.83 -5.24
CA ALA A 27 -25.36 -27.49 -4.99
C ALA A 27 -25.32 -28.54 -3.83
N GLY A 28 -24.18 -28.71 -3.16
CA GLY A 28 -24.04 -29.57 -1.98
C GLY A 28 -23.60 -31.00 -2.26
N ALA A 29 -23.02 -31.29 -3.43
CA ALA A 29 -22.48 -32.62 -3.76
C ALA A 29 -21.38 -33.07 -2.78
N THR A 30 -21.70 -34.04 -1.92
CA THR A 30 -20.79 -34.59 -0.89
C THR A 30 -19.73 -35.55 -1.44
N PHE A 31 -19.86 -35.99 -2.69
CA PHE A 31 -18.89 -36.87 -3.34
C PHE A 31 -17.61 -36.15 -3.82
N ILE A 32 -17.62 -34.82 -3.90
CA ILE A 32 -16.47 -34.00 -4.32
C ILE A 32 -15.54 -33.79 -3.10
N ASN A 33 -14.85 -34.86 -2.71
CA ASN A 33 -13.88 -34.86 -1.61
C ASN A 33 -12.43 -34.86 -2.13
N ARG A 34 -11.44 -34.77 -1.23
CA ARG A 34 -10.01 -34.70 -1.61
C ARG A 34 -9.54 -35.91 -2.42
N GLN A 35 -10.08 -37.10 -2.12
CA GLN A 35 -9.79 -38.34 -2.83
C GLN A 35 -10.29 -38.25 -4.28
N TRP A 36 -11.52 -37.79 -4.45
CA TRP A 36 -12.13 -37.56 -5.76
C TRP A 36 -11.36 -36.52 -6.59
N VAL A 37 -10.92 -35.41 -5.98
CA VAL A 37 -10.11 -34.38 -6.66
C VAL A 37 -8.78 -34.97 -7.13
N ALA A 38 -8.09 -35.71 -6.25
CA ALA A 38 -6.81 -36.35 -6.56
C ALA A 38 -6.93 -37.33 -7.73
N GLU A 39 -7.98 -38.15 -7.75
CA GLU A 39 -8.29 -39.07 -8.85
C GLU A 39 -8.54 -38.34 -10.17
N LYS A 40 -9.23 -37.20 -10.15
CA LYS A 40 -9.54 -36.41 -11.36
C LYS A 40 -8.35 -35.64 -11.92
N VAL A 41 -7.43 -35.17 -11.08
CA VAL A 41 -6.20 -34.50 -11.55
C VAL A 41 -5.04 -35.47 -11.77
N HIS A 42 -5.28 -36.78 -11.64
CA HIS A 42 -4.25 -37.83 -11.73
C HIS A 42 -3.06 -37.55 -10.79
N ARG A 43 -3.38 -37.22 -9.53
CA ARG A 43 -2.40 -36.98 -8.45
C ARG A 43 -2.74 -37.81 -7.23
N ILE A 44 -1.76 -37.96 -6.34
CA ILE A 44 -1.98 -38.62 -5.05
C ILE A 44 -2.70 -37.67 -4.07
N THR A 45 -3.64 -38.19 -3.28
CA THR A 45 -4.43 -37.41 -2.30
C THR A 45 -3.55 -36.65 -1.29
N ARG A 46 -2.38 -37.23 -0.98
CA ARG A 46 -1.34 -36.62 -0.15
C ARG A 46 -0.84 -35.30 -0.73
N PHE A 47 -0.55 -35.25 -2.02
CA PHE A 47 -0.06 -34.06 -2.72
C PHE A 47 -1.09 -32.91 -2.65
N VAL A 48 -2.37 -33.22 -2.89
CA VAL A 48 -3.47 -32.24 -2.80
C VAL A 48 -3.57 -31.64 -1.40
N THR A 49 -3.39 -32.46 -0.37
CA THR A 49 -3.48 -32.04 1.03
C THR A 49 -2.27 -31.20 1.44
N GLU A 50 -1.06 -31.65 1.12
CA GLU A 50 0.18 -30.94 1.48
C GLU A 50 0.35 -29.59 0.76
N CYS A 51 -0.15 -29.47 -0.47
CA CYS A 51 -0.21 -28.21 -1.18
C CYS A 51 -1.16 -27.21 -0.49
N GLN A 52 -2.32 -27.70 -0.02
CA GLN A 52 -3.28 -26.89 0.71
C GLN A 52 -2.68 -26.37 2.02
N ASP A 53 -1.99 -27.22 2.77
CA ASP A 53 -1.34 -26.84 4.04
C ASP A 53 -0.22 -25.82 3.82
N THR A 54 0.57 -25.99 2.75
CA THR A 54 1.62 -25.03 2.36
C THR A 54 1.01 -23.68 1.97
N LEU A 55 -0.11 -23.68 1.25
CA LEU A 55 -0.84 -22.47 0.88
C LEU A 55 -1.43 -21.73 2.10
N LEU A 56 -2.01 -22.46 3.04
CA LEU A 56 -2.57 -21.92 4.28
C LEU A 56 -1.46 -21.34 5.18
N SER A 57 -0.37 -22.08 5.38
CA SER A 57 0.81 -21.63 6.14
C SER A 57 1.42 -20.36 5.53
N ALA A 58 1.59 -20.31 4.20
CA ALA A 58 2.13 -19.16 3.49
C ALA A 58 1.20 -17.93 3.49
N SER A 59 -0.05 -18.07 3.93
CA SER A 59 -1.06 -17.00 3.93
C SER A 59 -1.20 -16.27 5.27
N GLY A 60 -0.53 -16.72 6.35
CA GLY A 60 -0.82 -16.32 7.74
C GLY A 60 0.01 -15.20 8.39
N LYS A 61 1.26 -14.90 8.00
CA LYS A 61 2.11 -13.93 8.75
C LYS A 61 2.83 -12.86 7.92
N GLN A 62 3.14 -13.12 6.66
CA GLN A 62 3.52 -12.15 5.63
C GLN A 62 3.22 -12.85 4.31
N ARG A 63 2.16 -12.43 3.61
CA ARG A 63 1.68 -13.19 2.45
C ARG A 63 2.73 -13.18 1.34
N LYS A 64 3.39 -14.33 1.14
CA LYS A 64 4.30 -14.56 0.02
C LYS A 64 3.55 -14.41 -1.30
N SER A 65 4.21 -13.86 -2.32
CA SER A 65 3.62 -13.71 -3.66
C SER A 65 3.24 -15.08 -4.24
N CYS A 66 2.25 -15.13 -5.15
CA CYS A 66 1.82 -16.40 -5.74
C CYS A 66 2.97 -17.12 -6.46
N SER A 67 3.90 -16.38 -7.05
CA SER A 67 5.09 -16.94 -7.70
C SER A 67 6.08 -17.57 -6.72
N VAL A 68 6.26 -16.95 -5.54
CA VAL A 68 7.12 -17.52 -4.49
C VAL A 68 6.50 -18.81 -3.95
N VAL A 69 5.19 -18.84 -3.72
CA VAL A 69 4.51 -20.05 -3.25
C VAL A 69 4.51 -21.16 -4.30
N ALA A 70 4.35 -20.83 -5.59
CA ALA A 70 4.48 -21.79 -6.68
C ALA A 70 5.87 -22.45 -6.69
N LYS A 71 6.92 -21.65 -6.50
CA LYS A 71 8.30 -22.12 -6.41
C LYS A 71 8.51 -23.05 -5.20
N GLU A 72 8.02 -22.66 -4.03
CA GLU A 72 8.12 -23.48 -2.81
C GLU A 72 7.40 -24.81 -2.94
N ILE A 73 6.22 -24.83 -3.57
CA ILE A 73 5.49 -26.08 -3.83
C ILE A 73 6.26 -26.97 -4.79
N ALA A 74 6.83 -26.40 -5.86
CA ALA A 74 7.65 -27.14 -6.81
C ALA A 74 8.92 -27.73 -6.17
N GLU A 75 9.62 -26.94 -5.34
CA GLU A 75 10.84 -27.37 -4.64
C GLU A 75 10.54 -28.45 -3.60
N LYS A 76 9.44 -28.33 -2.86
CA LYS A 76 9.11 -29.24 -1.76
C LYS A 76 8.45 -30.53 -2.19
N HIS A 77 7.63 -30.49 -3.24
CA HIS A 77 6.79 -31.63 -3.66
C HIS A 77 7.14 -32.18 -5.03
N GLY A 78 8.12 -31.59 -5.74
CA GLY A 78 8.57 -32.08 -7.05
C GLY A 78 7.58 -31.85 -8.19
N GLU A 79 6.50 -31.11 -7.95
CA GLU A 79 5.45 -30.83 -8.93
C GLU A 79 5.12 -29.35 -9.01
N TYR A 80 4.91 -28.85 -10.22
CA TYR A 80 4.70 -27.43 -10.48
C TYR A 80 3.21 -27.04 -10.42
N LEU A 81 2.90 -26.02 -9.61
CA LEU A 81 1.62 -25.31 -9.67
C LEU A 81 1.84 -23.94 -10.28
N THR A 82 0.90 -23.50 -11.13
CA THR A 82 0.99 -22.15 -11.71
C THR A 82 0.66 -21.09 -10.65
N PRO A 83 1.28 -19.89 -10.72
CA PRO A 83 0.91 -18.77 -9.87
C PRO A 83 -0.58 -18.40 -9.96
N ARG A 84 -1.20 -18.66 -11.12
CA ARG A 84 -2.63 -18.44 -11.36
C ARG A 84 -3.49 -19.40 -10.53
N THR A 85 -3.17 -20.69 -10.50
CA THR A 85 -3.85 -21.69 -9.66
C THR A 85 -3.85 -21.29 -8.19
N ILE A 86 -2.74 -20.72 -7.71
CA ILE A 86 -2.59 -20.22 -6.33
C ILE A 86 -3.42 -18.96 -6.10
N SER A 87 -3.46 -18.05 -7.08
CA SER A 87 -4.31 -16.86 -7.04
C SER A 87 -5.79 -17.22 -6.96
N ASP A 88 -6.24 -18.16 -7.81
CA ASP A 88 -7.63 -18.61 -7.86
C ASP A 88 -8.04 -19.29 -6.55
N TYR A 89 -7.15 -20.11 -5.96
CA TYR A 89 -7.35 -20.68 -4.62
C TYR A 89 -7.54 -19.58 -3.57
N ARG A 90 -6.61 -18.61 -3.50
CA ARG A 90 -6.67 -17.51 -2.51
C ARG A 90 -7.95 -16.68 -2.65
N HIS A 91 -8.35 -16.39 -3.88
CA HIS A 91 -9.58 -15.65 -4.14
C HIS A 91 -10.81 -16.41 -3.65
N ARG A 92 -10.87 -17.73 -3.94
CA ARG A 92 -11.96 -18.61 -3.51
C ARG A 92 -12.07 -18.73 -1.99
N GLU A 93 -10.95 -18.82 -1.27
CA GLU A 93 -10.93 -18.87 0.20
C GLU A 93 -11.16 -17.49 0.85
N GLY A 94 -11.54 -16.45 0.08
CA GLY A 94 -11.82 -15.11 0.59
C GLY A 94 -10.57 -14.33 1.02
N LEU A 95 -9.36 -14.77 0.64
CA LEU A 95 -8.11 -14.14 1.03
C LEU A 95 -7.85 -12.88 0.17
N LYS A 96 -8.18 -11.71 0.72
CA LYS A 96 -7.98 -10.41 0.04
C LYS A 96 -6.53 -9.93 0.07
N PRO A 97 -5.99 -9.31 -1.00
CA PRO A 97 -4.67 -8.67 -0.93
C PRO A 97 -4.67 -7.60 0.17
N PHE A 98 -3.67 -7.62 1.03
CA PHE A 98 -3.51 -6.63 2.10
C PHE A 98 -2.44 -5.64 1.69
N HIS A 99 -2.79 -4.36 1.64
CA HIS A 99 -1.81 -3.30 1.44
C HIS A 99 -1.11 -3.03 2.78
N VAL A 100 0.11 -3.55 2.95
CA VAL A 100 0.94 -3.23 4.11
C VAL A 100 1.58 -1.87 3.84
N ILE A 101 1.01 -0.82 4.41
CA ILE A 101 1.73 0.46 4.50
C ILE A 101 2.96 0.20 5.37
N SER A 102 4.15 0.37 4.80
CA SER A 102 5.40 0.29 5.54
C SER A 102 5.38 1.35 6.62
N LYS A 103 5.14 0.95 7.87
CA LYS A 103 5.33 1.84 9.01
C LYS A 103 6.84 2.00 9.21
N PRO A 104 7.34 3.23 9.42
CA PRO A 104 8.74 3.41 9.77
C PRO A 104 9.05 2.58 11.02
N LEU A 105 10.19 1.89 11.00
CA LEU A 105 10.69 1.18 12.18
C LEU A 105 10.93 2.21 13.28
N LYS A 106 10.21 2.09 14.39
CA LYS A 106 10.39 2.96 15.54
C LYS A 106 11.51 2.37 16.40
N THR A 107 12.50 3.18 16.73
CA THR A 107 13.46 2.85 17.78
C THR A 107 12.73 2.82 19.13
N GLU A 108 13.34 2.20 20.14
CA GLU A 108 12.81 2.22 21.49
C GLU A 108 12.59 3.64 22.01
N THR A 109 13.55 4.54 21.77
CA THR A 109 13.45 5.97 22.08
C THR A 109 12.21 6.61 21.46
N HIS A 110 11.95 6.40 20.16
CA HIS A 110 10.75 6.94 19.51
C HIS A 110 9.44 6.41 20.10
N ILE A 111 9.45 5.20 20.68
CA ILE A 111 8.27 4.65 21.35
C ILE A 111 8.08 5.35 22.69
N LEU A 112 9.15 5.47 23.49
CA LEU A 112 9.11 6.10 24.81
C LEU A 112 8.72 7.58 24.71
N ASP A 113 9.30 8.36 23.80
CA ASP A 113 8.98 9.78 23.62
C ASP A 113 7.51 9.99 23.24
N ARG A 114 6.96 9.10 22.40
CA ARG A 114 5.55 9.15 22.01
C ARG A 114 4.63 8.80 23.18
N LEU A 115 4.98 7.79 23.98
CA LEU A 115 4.19 7.42 25.16
C LEU A 115 4.23 8.54 26.20
N TRP A 116 5.40 9.13 26.42
CA TRP A 116 5.57 10.29 27.28
C TRP A 116 4.72 11.47 26.82
N LEU A 117 4.77 11.83 25.52
CA LEU A 117 3.97 12.93 24.98
C LEU A 117 2.46 12.64 25.12
N CYS A 118 2.02 11.42 24.85
CA CYS A 118 0.62 11.03 25.05
C CYS A 118 0.20 11.10 26.53
N ASP A 119 1.06 10.67 27.45
CA ASP A 119 0.78 10.76 28.88
C ASP A 119 0.75 12.22 29.37
N TRP A 120 1.61 13.07 28.83
CA TRP A 120 1.63 14.51 29.13
C TRP A 120 0.40 15.25 28.60
N LEU A 121 -0.10 14.86 27.42
CA LEU A 121 -1.29 15.45 26.79
C LEU A 121 -2.62 14.84 27.30
N LYS A 122 -2.59 13.81 28.14
CA LYS A 122 -3.81 13.05 28.51
C LYS A 122 -4.84 13.88 29.27
N ASP A 123 -4.36 14.88 30.02
CA ASP A 123 -5.17 15.74 30.88
C ASP A 123 -5.59 17.03 30.15
N TRP A 124 -5.21 17.19 28.88
CA TRP A 124 -5.61 18.35 28.07
C TRP A 124 -7.09 18.27 27.71
N VAL A 125 -7.78 19.38 27.90
CA VAL A 125 -9.17 19.59 27.48
C VAL A 125 -9.21 20.25 26.10
N LYS A 126 -10.41 20.35 25.51
CA LYS A 126 -10.61 20.91 24.17
C LYS A 126 -10.02 22.32 24.07
N GLU A 127 -10.16 23.08 25.14
CA GLU A 127 -9.73 24.45 25.31
C GLU A 127 -8.20 24.57 25.17
N ASP A 128 -7.44 23.64 25.75
CA ASP A 128 -5.97 23.62 25.59
C ASP A 128 -5.55 23.44 24.13
N PHE A 129 -6.26 22.59 23.37
CA PHE A 129 -5.99 22.36 21.95
C PHE A 129 -6.31 23.60 21.08
N LEU A 130 -7.19 24.49 21.52
CA LEU A 130 -7.52 25.71 20.79
C LEU A 130 -6.37 26.72 20.76
N HIS A 131 -5.43 26.62 21.71
CA HIS A 131 -4.25 27.48 21.76
C HIS A 131 -3.05 26.94 20.97
N LEU A 132 -3.16 25.74 20.38
CA LEU A 132 -2.11 25.21 19.53
C LEU A 132 -2.03 25.94 18.19
N ALA A 133 -0.80 26.14 17.72
CA ALA A 133 -0.50 26.55 16.36
C ALA A 133 0.34 25.48 15.64
N PRO A 134 -0.26 24.35 15.21
CA PRO A 134 0.46 23.31 14.51
C PRO A 134 1.08 23.86 13.21
N SER A 135 2.27 23.38 12.88
CA SER A 135 2.95 23.75 11.65
C SER A 135 3.68 22.57 11.02
N ASP A 136 3.85 22.63 9.71
CA ASP A 136 4.65 21.66 8.96
C ASP A 136 5.20 22.28 7.67
N GLY A 137 6.24 21.68 7.13
CA GLY A 137 6.86 22.05 5.86
C GLY A 137 6.87 20.89 4.89
N PHE A 138 6.33 21.09 3.69
CA PHE A 138 6.31 20.05 2.66
C PHE A 138 6.60 20.62 1.28
N TYR A 139 6.99 19.73 0.36
CA TYR A 139 7.25 20.08 -1.03
C TYR A 139 6.08 19.65 -1.90
N VAL A 140 5.56 20.57 -2.70
CA VAL A 140 4.58 20.29 -3.73
C VAL A 140 5.31 20.18 -5.07
N TRP A 141 5.26 18.99 -5.64
CA TRP A 141 5.88 18.71 -6.94
C TRP A 141 4.93 19.15 -8.05
N THR A 142 5.40 20.03 -8.94
CA THR A 142 4.62 20.48 -10.11
C THR A 142 4.37 19.34 -11.11
N VAL A 143 5.27 18.35 -11.12
CA VAL A 143 5.17 17.12 -11.89
C VAL A 143 5.43 15.97 -10.92
N LEU A 144 4.37 15.21 -10.61
CA LEU A 144 4.47 14.01 -9.79
C LEU A 144 5.27 12.94 -10.55
N ARG A 145 6.15 12.22 -9.85
CA ARG A 145 6.67 10.97 -10.42
C ARG A 145 5.49 10.04 -10.63
N PRO A 146 5.38 9.35 -11.78
CA PRO A 146 4.42 8.29 -11.93
C PRO A 146 4.62 7.30 -10.79
N ASN A 147 3.60 7.09 -10.00
CA ASN A 147 3.58 5.99 -9.06
C ASN A 147 3.35 4.74 -9.90
N TYR A 148 4.39 4.12 -10.44
CA TYR A 148 4.27 2.96 -11.35
C TYR A 148 3.49 1.76 -10.75
N GLN A 149 3.20 1.77 -9.44
CA GLN A 149 2.33 0.79 -8.79
C GLN A 149 0.84 1.19 -8.80
N ASN A 150 0.52 2.49 -8.77
CA ASN A 150 -0.85 3.01 -8.68
C ASN A 150 -1.33 3.74 -9.96
N ASP A 151 -0.43 4.41 -10.67
CA ASP A 151 -0.68 5.11 -11.93
C ASP A 151 -0.53 4.11 -13.09
N ARG A 152 -1.51 3.22 -13.23
CA ARG A 152 -1.64 2.41 -14.45
C ARG A 152 -2.17 3.31 -15.56
N ILE A 153 -1.27 3.81 -16.38
CA ILE A 153 -1.62 4.33 -17.70
C ILE A 153 -2.11 3.12 -18.50
N TRP A 154 -3.29 3.22 -19.11
CA TRP A 154 -3.83 2.21 -20.02
C TRP A 154 -3.63 2.69 -21.47
N PRO A 155 -2.43 2.55 -22.05
CA PRO A 155 -2.21 2.86 -23.45
C PRO A 155 -2.73 1.72 -24.34
N ARG A 156 -3.14 2.02 -25.58
CA ARG A 156 -3.57 1.00 -26.56
C ARG A 156 -2.37 0.45 -27.35
N SER A 157 -1.29 1.21 -27.46
CA SER A 157 0.00 0.77 -28.00
C SER A 157 1.18 1.48 -27.33
N ILE A 158 2.42 1.03 -27.57
CA ILE A 158 3.61 1.63 -26.96
C ILE A 158 3.88 3.05 -27.48
N GLU A 159 3.37 3.35 -28.68
CA GLU A 159 3.43 4.67 -29.33
C GLU A 159 2.48 5.70 -28.68
N ASP A 160 1.45 5.25 -27.94
CA ASP A 160 0.54 6.13 -27.19
C ASP A 160 1.17 6.67 -25.89
N ILE A 161 2.29 6.10 -25.47
CA ILE A 161 3.05 6.56 -24.32
C ILE A 161 3.91 7.72 -24.80
N GLU A 162 3.51 8.97 -24.50
CA GLU A 162 4.35 10.15 -24.74
C GLU A 162 5.79 9.85 -24.29
N GLN A 163 6.75 10.08 -25.18
CA GLN A 163 8.12 9.56 -25.12
C GLN A 163 8.70 9.54 -23.69
N ASP A 164 9.07 8.34 -23.25
CA ASP A 164 9.74 8.03 -21.98
C ASP A 164 10.92 9.00 -21.69
N ASP A 165 11.60 9.48 -22.72
CA ASP A 165 12.70 10.45 -22.59
C ASP A 165 12.26 11.82 -22.04
N ARG A 166 11.12 12.36 -22.48
CA ARG A 166 10.57 13.63 -21.95
C ARG A 166 10.16 13.47 -20.48
N TYR A 167 9.56 12.33 -20.14
CA TYR A 167 9.23 12.00 -18.75
C TYR A 167 10.49 11.81 -17.89
N ARG A 168 11.51 11.10 -18.39
CA ARG A 168 12.81 10.94 -17.71
C ARG A 168 13.49 12.28 -17.50
N GLU A 169 13.42 13.20 -18.46
CA GLU A 169 13.98 14.55 -18.36
C GLU A 169 13.22 15.40 -17.33
N MET A 170 11.89 15.36 -17.33
CA MET A 170 11.05 16.03 -16.31
C MET A 170 11.28 15.47 -14.89
N VAL A 171 11.51 14.15 -14.77
CA VAL A 171 11.86 13.48 -13.50
C VAL A 171 13.30 13.78 -13.07
N ARG A 172 14.22 14.09 -14.00
CA ARG A 172 15.59 14.53 -13.67
C ARG A 172 15.64 15.97 -13.17
N HIS A 173 14.77 16.84 -13.68
CA HIS A 173 14.75 18.28 -13.35
C HIS A 173 13.47 18.71 -12.62
N GLN A 174 13.03 17.91 -11.66
CA GLN A 174 11.78 18.12 -10.94
C GLN A 174 11.66 19.55 -10.39
N ALA A 175 10.63 20.26 -10.84
CA ALA A 175 10.23 21.53 -10.26
C ALA A 175 9.31 21.24 -9.07
N TYR A 176 9.73 21.75 -7.90
CA TYR A 176 8.93 21.72 -6.70
C TYR A 176 8.85 23.13 -6.11
N ILE A 177 7.82 23.33 -5.32
CA ILE A 177 7.62 24.51 -4.49
C ILE A 177 7.66 24.04 -3.04
N GLY A 178 8.45 24.71 -2.20
CA GLY A 178 8.39 24.48 -0.76
C GLY A 178 7.24 25.28 -0.17
N ILE A 179 6.41 24.65 0.65
CA ILE A 179 5.35 25.33 1.38
C ILE A 179 5.54 25.05 2.86
N PHE A 180 5.67 26.12 3.64
CA PHE A 180 5.48 26.08 5.08
C PHE A 180 4.05 26.48 5.38
N VAL A 181 3.37 25.72 6.23
CA VAL A 181 2.00 26.00 6.68
C VAL A 181 1.96 25.99 8.19
N MET A 182 1.27 26.96 8.77
CA MET A 182 0.90 26.99 10.18
C MET A 182 -0.56 27.40 10.28
N PHE A 183 -1.32 26.79 11.17
CA PHE A 183 -2.69 27.21 11.40
C PHE A 183 -2.98 27.31 12.89
N THR A 184 -3.88 28.21 13.22
CA THR A 184 -4.54 28.28 14.52
C THR A 184 -5.98 27.84 14.34
N CYS A 185 -6.74 27.81 15.43
CA CYS A 185 -8.19 27.71 15.41
C CYS A 185 -8.91 28.82 14.61
N LYS A 186 -8.28 30.00 14.40
CA LYS A 186 -8.88 31.14 13.68
C LYS A 186 -8.41 31.27 12.23
N ARG A 187 -7.11 31.10 11.97
CA ARG A 187 -6.47 31.53 10.70
C ARG A 187 -5.39 30.56 10.23
N LEU A 188 -5.10 30.65 8.93
CA LEU A 188 -4.04 29.90 8.25
C LEU A 188 -2.95 30.88 7.81
N LEU A 189 -1.69 30.55 8.11
CA LEU A 189 -0.49 31.16 7.58
C LEU A 189 0.18 30.18 6.60
N TRP A 190 0.65 30.68 5.47
CA TRP A 190 1.53 29.93 4.60
C TRP A 190 2.67 30.79 4.08
N VAL A 191 3.83 30.17 3.89
CA VAL A 191 5.00 30.81 3.26
C VAL A 191 5.45 29.92 2.11
N ILE A 192 5.51 30.51 0.93
CA ILE A 192 5.95 29.84 -0.29
C ILE A 192 7.44 30.11 -0.47
N LYS A 193 8.17 29.05 -0.78
CA LYS A 193 9.59 29.10 -1.07
C LYS A 193 9.87 28.63 -2.49
N ASP A 194 10.59 29.45 -3.22
CA ASP A 194 10.89 29.23 -4.63
C ASP A 194 11.89 28.07 -4.85
N LYS A 195 11.92 27.58 -6.09
CA LYS A 195 12.64 26.38 -6.51
C LYS A 195 14.14 26.50 -6.25
N GLY A 196 14.71 25.45 -5.64
CA GLY A 196 16.17 25.24 -5.59
C GLY A 196 16.85 25.69 -4.30
N GLU A 197 16.12 26.34 -3.40
CA GLU A 197 16.66 26.70 -2.09
C GLU A 197 16.42 25.57 -1.07
N SER A 198 17.42 25.23 -0.26
CA SER A 198 17.26 24.33 0.89
C SER A 198 16.64 25.05 2.08
N TRP A 199 15.81 24.38 2.89
CA TRP A 199 15.36 24.92 4.18
C TRP A 199 16.54 24.95 5.16
N THR A 200 17.35 25.98 5.07
CA THR A 200 18.44 26.18 6.04
C THR A 200 17.85 26.64 7.36
N GLY A 201 18.56 26.36 8.47
CA GLY A 201 18.17 26.88 9.78
C GLY A 201 18.10 28.41 9.80
N GLU A 202 18.95 29.09 9.03
CA GLU A 202 18.93 30.54 8.87
C GLU A 202 17.67 31.03 8.15
N TYR A 203 17.28 30.40 7.04
CA TYR A 203 16.04 30.74 6.34
C TYR A 203 14.82 30.51 7.25
N PHE A 204 14.79 29.37 7.95
CA PHE A 204 13.70 29.07 8.88
C PHE A 204 13.61 30.11 9.99
N ARG A 205 14.74 30.48 10.60
CA ARG A 205 14.76 31.49 11.65
C ARG A 205 14.38 32.89 11.13
N GLY A 206 15.04 33.35 10.07
CA GLY A 206 14.90 34.72 9.57
C GLY A 206 13.58 34.96 8.84
N VAL A 207 13.24 34.09 7.89
CA VAL A 207 12.06 34.26 7.04
C VAL A 207 10.83 33.63 7.68
N ILE A 208 10.89 32.35 8.04
CA ILE A 208 9.69 31.67 8.56
C ILE A 208 9.32 32.21 9.94
N LEU A 209 10.24 32.18 10.90
CA LEU A 209 9.91 32.58 12.27
C LEU A 209 9.80 34.10 12.41
N THR A 210 10.89 34.83 12.14
CA THR A 210 10.96 36.26 12.46
C THR A 210 10.06 37.13 11.57
N GLN A 211 10.00 36.87 10.26
CA GLN A 211 9.21 37.71 9.35
C GLN A 211 7.74 37.31 9.26
N ASN A 212 7.39 36.03 9.49
CA ASN A 212 6.03 35.53 9.24
C ASN A 212 5.32 35.00 10.50
N VAL A 213 5.89 33.99 11.18
CA VAL A 213 5.20 33.33 12.31
C VAL A 213 5.02 34.25 13.50
N PHE A 214 6.05 34.95 13.97
CA PHE A 214 5.92 35.80 15.16
C PHE A 214 4.94 36.97 14.92
N PRO A 215 5.00 37.73 13.81
CA PRO A 215 3.99 38.75 13.53
C PRO A 215 2.58 38.18 13.42
N PHE A 216 2.43 36.99 12.83
CA PHE A 216 1.13 36.33 12.71
C PHE A 216 0.55 35.96 14.07
N LEU A 217 1.34 35.38 14.98
CA LEU A 217 0.89 34.96 16.32
C LEU A 217 0.69 36.14 17.28
N ASN A 218 1.39 37.25 17.07
CA ASN A 218 1.22 38.47 17.87
C ASN A 218 -0.02 39.29 17.46
N ASN A 219 -0.75 38.88 16.43
CA ASN A 219 -1.99 39.52 16.03
C ASN A 219 -3.17 38.76 16.65
N GLU A 220 -3.90 39.44 17.53
CA GLU A 220 -5.07 38.93 18.26
C GLU A 220 -6.21 38.44 17.35
N GLU A 221 -6.31 38.93 16.11
CA GLU A 221 -7.30 38.40 15.15
C GLU A 221 -6.96 36.99 14.64
N ASN A 222 -5.69 36.57 14.78
CA ASN A 222 -5.21 35.29 14.30
C ASN A 222 -5.14 34.22 15.40
N VAL A 223 -5.19 34.60 16.67
CA VAL A 223 -5.09 33.69 17.82
C VAL A 223 -6.31 33.83 18.72
N ILE A 224 -6.69 32.76 19.42
CA ILE A 224 -7.72 32.85 20.46
C ILE A 224 -7.10 33.48 21.70
N ASP A 225 -7.76 34.50 22.24
CA ASP A 225 -7.41 35.06 23.54
C ASP A 225 -7.79 34.07 24.65
N LEU A 226 -7.02 34.02 25.74
CA LEU A 226 -7.30 33.15 26.88
C LEU A 226 -8.68 33.44 27.50
N ASP A 227 -9.14 34.69 27.41
CA ASP A 227 -10.43 35.11 27.94
C ASP A 227 -11.63 34.69 27.06
N GLU A 228 -11.40 34.34 25.78
CA GLU A 228 -12.45 33.93 24.83
C GLU A 228 -12.91 32.46 25.01
N VAL A 229 -12.21 31.68 25.84
CA VAL A 229 -12.36 30.21 25.93
C VAL A 229 -13.13 29.75 27.18
N THR A 230 -13.77 30.69 27.89
CA THR A 230 -14.54 30.41 29.11
C THR A 230 -15.98 29.92 28.87
#